data_AF-A0A1F4PT72-F1
#
_entry.id   AF-A0A1F4PT72-F1
#
_cell.length_a   1.000
_cell.length_b   1.000
_cell.length_c   1.000
_cell.angle_alpha   90.00
_cell.angle_beta   90.00
_cell.angle_gamma   90.00
#
_symmetry.space_group_name_H-M   'P 1'
#
loop_
_entity.id
_entity.type
_entity.pdbx_description
1 polymer ?
#
loop_
_entity_poly.entity_id
_entity_poly.type
_entity_poly.pdbx_seq_one_letter_code
_entity_poly.pdbx_strand_id
1 'polypeptide(L)'
;MKRCQFLLLTLGLCFVELTIHPELLIVNKMADGVFGSLDQLDSLTYGPVISQILLKYQWPMCIASNLTEDEKNELLTAGVPYAEELFIQKKLKQAIFDPRLDLHVIFIPTALYELFCLIEFFKKPKIRHLAFGEPFYAENSFEKAGMTCVANYGKRLMGGYNEFGIEFFNAPYYEVYAKVNNLFFETNDTSWFVMDSGKTENFAIFSSEDENAAMYINNALVDWLFDNYPKLKQSSTAIEVSQIIQEVFQEIDQIFTRHLSFLPNNVQFDYGDLLSKKNAVIKNMMKNLKNESENHVVRKVVLLEYEARESNKALILRGTSFHEFQIGLGQKPKQQILAGTTIFEEQKNKFSDQSPQMPFEQKYKEKKLTPYSISFGNSLFAGFVLDAFACVYHFLMGERSSGKVEPLLKAAGYALLINKKEYVESGNNRLFFIPPLASIAALFASGEFFHARTIAATLIQSAQKINVEGILAHVPFGIFLISRDPLQHAALFSNFLAKNGRLIQSGDESLFTQEEKDFAHVIQKAQADAVEFYQGVSSLKSALDKKVENVRRRKTAAVSLT
;
A
#
# COMPACT_ATOMS: atom_id res chain seq x y z
N MET A 1 -22.90 -20.63 -14.41
CA MET A 1 -23.66 -19.65 -13.61
C MET A 1 -23.16 -19.55 -12.17
N LYS A 2 -23.19 -20.62 -11.36
CA LYS A 2 -22.76 -20.62 -9.95
C LYS A 2 -21.32 -20.12 -9.67
N ARG A 3 -20.37 -20.32 -10.60
CA ARG A 3 -18.96 -19.85 -10.45
C ARG A 3 -18.75 -18.35 -10.72
N CYS A 4 -19.52 -17.75 -11.64
CA CYS A 4 -19.47 -16.30 -11.89
C CYS A 4 -20.20 -15.52 -10.79
N GLN A 5 -21.26 -16.10 -10.22
CA GLN A 5 -21.93 -15.56 -9.04
C GLN A 5 -21.00 -15.58 -7.83
N PHE A 6 -20.20 -16.64 -7.62
CA PHE A 6 -19.20 -16.68 -6.57
C PHE A 6 -18.09 -15.64 -6.75
N LEU A 7 -17.60 -15.39 -7.98
CA LEU A 7 -16.57 -14.39 -8.24
C LEU A 7 -17.08 -12.95 -8.06
N LEU A 8 -18.30 -12.65 -8.52
CA LEU A 8 -18.96 -11.35 -8.28
C LEU A 8 -19.31 -11.16 -6.81
N LEU A 9 -19.62 -12.24 -6.08
CA LEU A 9 -19.80 -12.23 -4.63
C LEU A 9 -18.46 -11.99 -3.92
N THR A 10 -17.37 -12.65 -4.30
CA THR A 10 -16.04 -12.40 -3.71
C THR A 10 -15.55 -10.99 -4.01
N LEU A 11 -15.73 -10.50 -5.24
CA LEU A 11 -15.40 -9.12 -5.57
C LEU A 11 -16.33 -8.14 -4.84
N GLY A 12 -17.63 -8.41 -4.77
CA GLY A 12 -18.60 -7.62 -4.00
C GLY A 12 -18.28 -7.56 -2.52
N LEU A 13 -17.96 -8.70 -1.89
CA LEU A 13 -17.49 -8.80 -0.50
C LEU A 13 -16.13 -8.08 -0.32
N CYS A 14 -15.23 -8.18 -1.31
CA CYS A 14 -13.96 -7.46 -1.30
C CYS A 14 -14.08 -5.95 -1.55
N PHE A 15 -15.19 -5.45 -2.12
CA PHE A 15 -15.38 -4.02 -2.43
C PHE A 15 -16.43 -3.35 -1.53
N VAL A 16 -17.35 -4.11 -0.91
CA VAL A 16 -18.46 -3.61 -0.09
C VAL A 16 -18.29 -3.99 1.39
N GLU A 17 -17.70 -5.15 1.71
CA GLU A 17 -17.48 -5.60 3.10
C GLU A 17 -16.04 -5.42 3.60
N LEU A 18 -15.07 -5.16 2.72
CA LEU A 18 -13.69 -4.79 3.12
C LEU A 18 -13.54 -3.30 3.48
N THR A 19 -14.60 -2.69 4.03
CA THR A 19 -14.52 -1.47 4.84
C THR A 19 -14.03 -1.80 6.27
N ILE A 20 -13.20 -2.83 6.45
CA ILE A 20 -12.73 -3.25 7.77
C ILE A 20 -11.51 -2.39 8.15
N HIS A 21 -11.84 -1.25 8.74
CA HIS A 21 -11.03 -0.31 9.51
C HIS A 21 -10.25 -0.97 10.68
N PRO A 22 -9.57 -0.23 11.55
CA PRO A 22 -8.53 0.81 11.40
C PRO A 22 -7.31 0.48 12.31
N GLU A 23 -6.16 1.13 12.12
CA GLU A 23 -5.08 1.22 13.13
C GLU A 23 -5.44 2.11 14.34
N LEU A 24 -6.72 2.47 14.47
CA LEU A 24 -7.28 3.36 15.50
C LEU A 24 -8.29 2.62 16.37
N LEU A 25 -7.85 2.15 17.53
CA LEU A 25 -8.70 1.42 18.45
C LEU A 25 -9.71 2.37 19.09
N ILE A 26 -11.00 2.01 18.98
CA ILE A 26 -12.09 2.72 19.64
C ILE A 26 -12.32 2.06 21.00
N VAL A 27 -12.20 2.85 22.06
CA VAL A 27 -12.38 2.40 23.44
C VAL A 27 -13.39 3.26 24.17
N ASN A 28 -13.98 2.71 25.21
CA ASN A 28 -14.82 3.45 26.15
C ASN A 28 -14.04 3.68 27.45
N LYS A 29 -14.10 4.90 27.98
CA LYS A 29 -13.63 5.20 29.33
C LYS A 29 -14.79 5.09 30.31
N MET A 30 -14.76 4.05 31.13
CA MET A 30 -15.83 3.75 32.09
C MET A 30 -15.88 4.78 33.22
N ALA A 31 -16.98 4.79 33.98
CA ALA A 31 -17.21 5.75 35.06
C ALA A 31 -16.18 5.67 36.20
N ASP A 32 -15.52 4.52 36.37
CA ASP A 32 -14.40 4.32 37.30
C ASP A 32 -13.06 4.88 36.77
N GLY A 33 -13.07 5.47 35.57
CA GLY A 33 -11.91 6.05 34.91
C GLY A 33 -11.09 5.05 34.10
N VAL A 34 -11.51 3.79 34.01
CA VAL A 34 -10.76 2.72 33.35
C VAL A 34 -11.15 2.61 31.88
N PHE A 35 -10.16 2.45 31.00
CA PHE A 35 -10.39 2.13 29.59
C PHE A 35 -10.79 0.67 29.40
N GLY A 36 -11.79 0.44 28.54
CA GLY A 36 -12.24 -0.88 28.12
C GLY A 36 -12.69 -0.91 26.66
N SER A 37 -12.89 -2.11 26.12
CA SER A 37 -13.56 -2.31 24.84
C SER A 37 -15.03 -1.88 24.92
N LEU A 38 -15.64 -1.67 23.75
CA LEU A 38 -17.09 -1.49 23.67
C LEU A 38 -17.77 -2.83 23.97
N ASP A 39 -18.85 -2.82 24.73
CA ASP A 39 -19.63 -4.05 24.92
C ASP A 39 -20.28 -4.48 23.60
N GLN A 40 -20.82 -5.71 23.55
CA GLN A 40 -21.41 -6.25 22.33
C GLN A 40 -22.59 -5.40 21.84
N LEU A 41 -23.42 -4.88 22.75
CA LEU A 41 -24.59 -4.10 22.40
C LEU A 41 -24.18 -2.74 21.83
N ASP A 42 -23.25 -2.04 22.46
CA ASP A 42 -22.73 -0.76 22.00
C ASP A 42 -21.96 -0.94 20.68
N SER A 43 -21.23 -2.03 20.50
CA SER A 43 -20.56 -2.37 19.24
C SER A 43 -21.56 -2.56 18.10
N LEU A 44 -22.65 -3.30 18.34
CA LEU A 44 -23.73 -3.48 17.36
C LEU A 44 -24.47 -2.17 17.06
N THR A 45 -24.71 -1.36 18.10
CA THR A 45 -25.49 -0.13 18.00
C THR A 45 -24.72 0.99 17.31
N TYR A 46 -23.45 1.18 17.66
CA TYR A 46 -22.64 2.32 17.22
C TYR A 46 -21.60 1.97 16.14
N GLY A 47 -21.33 0.68 15.90
CA GLY A 47 -20.38 0.20 14.89
C GLY A 47 -20.57 0.80 13.50
N PRO A 48 -21.79 0.92 12.95
CA PRO A 48 -22.02 1.57 11.66
C PRO A 48 -21.61 3.05 11.63
N VAL A 49 -21.91 3.82 12.69
CA VAL A 49 -21.56 5.25 12.80
C VAL A 49 -20.05 5.43 12.98
N ILE A 50 -19.43 4.61 13.83
CA ILE A 50 -17.97 4.55 14.01
C ILE A 50 -17.30 4.30 12.66
N SER A 51 -17.76 3.30 11.91
CA SER A 51 -17.20 2.93 10.61
C SER A 51 -17.33 4.06 9.59
N GLN A 52 -18.47 4.75 9.53
CA GLN A 52 -18.65 5.91 8.63
C GLN A 52 -17.69 7.06 8.96
N ILE A 53 -17.46 7.33 10.25
CA ILE A 53 -16.53 8.36 10.70
C ILE A 53 -15.09 7.99 10.32
N LEU A 54 -14.69 6.75 10.57
CA LEU A 54 -13.37 6.28 10.20
C LEU A 54 -13.18 6.30 8.67
N LEU A 55 -14.19 5.91 7.88
CA LEU A 55 -14.10 5.89 6.41
C LEU A 55 -13.90 7.30 5.86
N LYS A 56 -14.52 8.28 6.52
CA LYS A 56 -14.43 9.68 6.12
C LYS A 56 -13.11 10.33 6.52
N TYR A 57 -12.61 10.06 7.72
CA TYR A 57 -11.55 10.88 8.32
C TYR A 57 -10.24 10.15 8.59
N GLN A 58 -10.22 8.82 8.59
CA GLN A 58 -8.98 8.08 8.80
C GLN A 58 -8.11 8.09 7.54
N TRP A 59 -6.80 8.23 7.69
CA TRP A 59 -5.85 8.01 6.61
C TRP A 59 -5.71 6.51 6.27
N PRO A 60 -5.56 6.10 4.99
CA PRO A 60 -5.64 6.89 3.76
C PRO A 60 -7.09 7.04 3.22
N MET A 61 -8.10 6.51 3.90
CA MET A 61 -9.51 6.54 3.44
C MET A 61 -10.02 7.95 3.18
N CYS A 62 -9.59 8.93 3.98
CA CYS A 62 -9.96 10.33 3.85
C CYS A 62 -9.55 10.97 2.51
N ILE A 63 -8.62 10.37 1.75
CA ILE A 63 -8.23 10.82 0.40
C ILE A 63 -9.44 10.78 -0.55
N ALA A 64 -10.33 9.79 -0.40
CA ALA A 64 -11.53 9.64 -1.22
C ALA A 64 -12.71 10.51 -0.74
N SER A 65 -12.53 11.24 0.36
CA SER A 65 -13.60 11.94 1.05
C SER A 65 -13.64 13.42 0.73
N ASN A 66 -14.86 13.98 0.67
CA ASN A 66 -15.07 15.42 0.55
C ASN A 66 -14.90 16.09 1.92
N LEU A 67 -13.65 16.36 2.29
CA LEU A 67 -13.31 17.14 3.48
C LEU A 67 -13.49 18.64 3.22
N THR A 68 -14.10 19.35 4.17
CA THR A 68 -14.12 20.82 4.15
C THR A 68 -12.72 21.39 4.45
N GLU A 69 -12.49 22.66 4.13
CA GLU A 69 -11.19 23.31 4.42
C GLU A 69 -10.85 23.33 5.92
N ASP A 70 -11.85 23.55 6.78
CA ASP A 70 -11.67 23.50 8.23
C ASP A 70 -11.30 22.08 8.68
N GLU A 71 -11.96 21.06 8.13
CA GLU A 71 -11.62 19.66 8.42
C GLU A 71 -10.20 19.33 7.94
N LYS A 72 -9.78 19.76 6.75
CA LYS A 72 -8.39 19.56 6.27
C LYS A 72 -7.37 20.25 7.20
N ASN A 73 -7.66 21.47 7.65
CA ASN A 73 -6.78 22.23 8.54
C ASN A 73 -6.65 21.57 9.91
N GLU A 74 -7.72 21.03 10.47
CA GLU A 74 -7.70 20.38 11.78
C GLU A 74 -7.11 18.96 11.70
N LEU A 75 -7.48 18.18 10.69
CA LEU A 75 -7.14 16.76 10.54
C LEU A 75 -5.73 16.53 9.97
N LEU A 76 -5.33 17.28 8.93
CA LEU A 76 -4.19 16.91 8.07
C LEU A 76 -2.95 17.79 8.26
N THR A 77 -3.02 18.83 9.10
CA THR A 77 -1.90 19.76 9.30
C THR A 77 -0.71 19.03 9.94
N ALA A 78 0.43 19.11 9.26
CA ALA A 78 1.67 18.49 9.71
C ALA A 78 2.22 19.18 10.97
N GLY A 79 2.90 18.40 11.82
CA GLY A 79 3.54 18.89 13.05
C GLY A 79 2.60 19.07 14.24
N VAL A 80 1.34 18.68 14.11
CA VAL A 80 0.39 18.56 15.23
C VAL A 80 0.36 17.09 15.66
N PRO A 81 0.98 16.70 16.80
CA PRO A 81 1.00 15.31 17.23
C PRO A 81 -0.41 14.74 17.44
N TYR A 82 -0.65 13.54 16.92
CA TYR A 82 -1.91 12.80 17.10
C TYR A 82 -3.17 13.57 16.63
N ALA A 83 -3.02 14.46 15.64
CA ALA A 83 -4.11 15.31 15.15
C ALA A 83 -5.31 14.50 14.64
N GLU A 84 -5.06 13.38 13.96
CA GLU A 84 -6.12 12.56 13.38
C GLU A 84 -6.91 11.80 14.45
N GLU A 85 -6.29 11.31 15.52
CA GLU A 85 -6.96 10.67 16.66
C GLU A 85 -7.84 11.67 17.39
N LEU A 86 -7.28 12.85 17.71
CA LEU A 86 -8.01 13.92 18.38
C LEU A 86 -9.22 14.38 17.56
N PHE A 87 -9.03 14.51 16.25
CA PHE A 87 -10.10 14.91 15.33
C PHE A 87 -11.18 13.83 15.21
N ILE A 88 -10.80 12.56 15.01
CA ILE A 88 -11.75 11.45 14.92
C ILE A 88 -12.50 11.29 16.24
N GLN A 89 -11.82 11.38 17.39
CA GLN A 89 -12.44 11.34 18.71
C GLN A 89 -13.48 12.45 18.88
N LYS A 90 -13.15 13.69 18.47
CA LYS A 90 -14.10 14.81 18.47
C LYS A 90 -15.33 14.50 17.61
N LYS A 91 -15.14 13.94 16.40
CA LYS A 91 -16.25 13.57 15.51
C LYS A 91 -17.12 12.43 16.08
N LEU A 92 -16.51 11.43 16.71
CA LEU A 92 -17.23 10.35 17.41
C LEU A 92 -18.11 10.90 18.53
N LYS A 93 -17.57 11.75 19.40
CA LYS A 93 -18.33 12.38 20.50
C LYS A 93 -19.45 13.30 20.02
N GLN A 94 -19.29 13.92 18.84
CA GLN A 94 -20.34 14.73 18.23
C GLN A 94 -21.47 13.90 17.62
N ALA A 95 -21.14 12.75 17.02
CA ALA A 95 -22.11 11.89 16.36
C ALA A 95 -22.84 10.93 17.31
N ILE A 96 -22.16 10.50 18.37
CA ILE A 96 -22.68 9.54 19.35
C ILE A 96 -22.89 10.27 20.68
N PHE A 97 -24.11 10.78 20.87
CA PHE A 97 -24.51 11.46 22.10
C PHE A 97 -25.16 10.48 23.08
N ASP A 98 -24.36 9.55 23.61
CA ASP A 98 -24.77 8.65 24.68
C ASP A 98 -24.00 8.99 25.97
N PRO A 99 -24.66 9.48 27.03
CA PRO A 99 -23.99 9.87 28.27
C PRO A 99 -23.33 8.70 29.03
N ARG A 100 -23.59 7.45 28.63
CA ARG A 100 -22.91 6.25 29.16
C ARG A 100 -21.55 6.01 28.51
N LEU A 101 -21.30 6.60 27.34
CA LEU A 101 -20.10 6.39 26.54
C LEU A 101 -19.19 7.61 26.58
N ASP A 102 -17.97 7.42 27.05
CA ASP A 102 -16.87 8.35 26.87
C ASP A 102 -15.90 7.72 25.87
N LEU A 103 -16.16 7.92 24.57
CA LEU A 103 -15.38 7.32 23.50
C LEU A 103 -14.01 7.99 23.36
N HIS A 104 -12.95 7.19 23.27
CA HIS A 104 -11.61 7.65 22.95
C HIS A 104 -11.01 6.86 21.79
N VAL A 105 -10.01 7.45 21.14
CA VAL A 105 -9.31 6.88 20.00
C VAL A 105 -7.85 6.66 20.37
N ILE A 106 -7.41 5.40 20.38
CA ILE A 106 -6.02 5.01 20.65
C ILE A 106 -5.37 4.61 19.34
N PHE A 107 -4.22 5.20 19.03
CA PHE A 107 -3.41 4.73 17.91
C PHE A 107 -2.63 3.48 18.31
N ILE A 108 -2.72 2.46 17.47
CA ILE A 108 -1.82 1.30 17.50
C ILE A 108 -1.03 1.27 16.17
N PRO A 109 0.29 1.04 16.21
CA PRO A 109 1.10 0.83 15.01
C PRO A 109 0.46 -0.20 14.05
N THR A 110 0.31 0.14 12.78
CA THR A 110 -0.27 -0.69 11.72
C THR A 110 0.41 -2.06 11.68
N ALA A 111 1.73 -2.12 11.81
CA ALA A 111 2.47 -3.38 11.82
C ALA A 111 2.06 -4.29 13.00
N LEU A 112 1.78 -3.74 14.19
CA LEU A 112 1.31 -4.53 15.34
C LEU A 112 -0.14 -4.98 15.16
N TYR A 113 -0.99 -4.10 14.61
CA TYR A 113 -2.37 -4.43 14.29
C TYR A 113 -2.46 -5.58 13.27
N GLU A 114 -1.67 -5.51 12.20
CA GLU A 114 -1.59 -6.57 11.18
C GLU A 114 -1.03 -7.87 11.76
N LEU A 115 -0.03 -7.82 12.64
CA LEU A 115 0.49 -9.01 13.32
C LEU A 115 -0.58 -9.69 14.18
N PHE A 116 -1.36 -8.92 14.94
CA PHE A 116 -2.49 -9.45 15.69
C PHE A 116 -3.49 -10.14 14.75
N CYS A 117 -3.86 -9.49 13.64
CA CYS A 117 -4.76 -10.04 12.63
C CYS A 117 -4.22 -11.36 12.05
N LEU A 118 -2.94 -11.43 11.70
CA LEU A 118 -2.29 -12.65 11.20
C LEU A 118 -2.32 -13.77 12.25
N ILE A 119 -2.04 -13.46 13.52
CA ILE A 119 -2.09 -14.43 14.61
C ILE A 119 -3.50 -14.99 14.78
N GLU A 120 -4.52 -14.15 14.84
CA GLU A 120 -5.91 -14.58 14.96
C GLU A 120 -6.38 -15.38 13.73
N PHE A 121 -5.97 -14.96 12.54
CA PHE A 121 -6.24 -15.68 11.30
C PHE A 121 -5.64 -17.09 11.32
N PHE A 122 -4.37 -17.24 11.72
CA PHE A 122 -3.68 -18.53 11.73
C PHE A 122 -3.98 -19.42 12.94
N LYS A 123 -4.46 -18.84 14.06
CA LYS A 123 -4.87 -19.61 15.25
C LYS A 123 -6.06 -20.53 14.97
N LYS A 124 -6.96 -20.17 14.05
CA LYS A 124 -8.18 -20.95 13.77
C LYS A 124 -7.89 -22.08 12.75
N PRO A 125 -7.73 -23.34 13.17
CA PRO A 125 -7.28 -24.43 12.30
C PRO A 125 -8.27 -24.80 11.18
N LYS A 126 -9.51 -24.32 11.23
CA LYS A 126 -10.58 -24.62 10.27
C LYS A 126 -10.70 -23.63 9.10
N ILE A 127 -10.02 -22.48 9.14
CA ILE A 127 -9.98 -21.50 8.01
C ILE A 127 -8.88 -21.89 7.01
N ARG A 128 -8.73 -23.19 6.71
CA ARG A 128 -7.73 -23.69 5.74
C ARG A 128 -8.29 -23.82 4.32
N HIS A 129 -9.59 -23.57 4.15
CA HIS A 129 -10.32 -23.75 2.88
C HIS A 129 -10.98 -22.47 2.38
N LEU A 130 -10.44 -21.29 2.72
CA LEU A 130 -10.78 -20.08 1.97
C LEU A 130 -10.13 -20.21 0.58
N ALA A 131 -10.88 -20.76 -0.36
CA ALA A 131 -10.55 -20.75 -1.77
C ALA A 131 -10.67 -19.30 -2.27
N PHE A 132 -9.59 -18.52 -2.10
CA PHE A 132 -9.45 -17.25 -2.79
C PHE A 132 -9.21 -17.58 -4.26
N GLY A 133 -10.28 -17.63 -5.05
CA GLY A 133 -10.16 -17.70 -6.50
C GLY A 133 -9.53 -16.40 -6.99
N GLU A 134 -8.36 -16.46 -7.62
CA GLU A 134 -7.87 -15.30 -8.36
C GLU A 134 -8.94 -14.91 -9.41
N PRO A 135 -9.23 -13.61 -9.59
CA PRO A 135 -9.99 -13.15 -10.74
C PRO A 135 -9.14 -13.43 -11.99
N PHE A 136 -9.33 -14.62 -12.57
CA PHE A 136 -8.53 -15.08 -13.71
C PHE A 136 -8.71 -14.16 -14.92
N TYR A 137 -7.57 -13.78 -15.50
CA TYR A 137 -7.37 -13.29 -16.86
C TYR A 137 -7.99 -14.28 -17.87
N ALA A 138 -9.27 -14.13 -18.16
CA ALA A 138 -10.04 -15.15 -18.87
C ALA A 138 -10.43 -14.75 -20.30
N GLU A 139 -9.63 -13.96 -21.02
CA GLU A 139 -9.96 -13.68 -22.43
C GLU A 139 -9.82 -14.92 -23.32
N ASN A 140 -8.85 -15.80 -23.05
CA ASN A 140 -8.54 -16.92 -23.96
C ASN A 140 -9.20 -18.27 -23.61
N SER A 141 -9.82 -18.40 -22.44
CA SER A 141 -10.45 -19.66 -21.99
C SER A 141 -11.96 -19.73 -22.27
N PHE A 142 -12.65 -18.60 -22.39
CA PHE A 142 -14.10 -18.59 -22.66
C PHE A 142 -14.48 -18.89 -24.11
N GLU A 143 -13.65 -18.51 -25.09
CA GLU A 143 -13.89 -18.84 -26.51
C GLU A 143 -13.67 -20.34 -26.78
N LYS A 144 -12.71 -20.99 -26.10
CA LYS A 144 -12.49 -22.44 -26.23
C LYS A 144 -13.58 -23.30 -25.56
N ALA A 145 -14.34 -22.74 -24.62
CA ALA A 145 -15.40 -23.44 -23.90
C ALA A 145 -16.80 -23.27 -24.54
N GLY A 146 -16.92 -22.63 -25.71
CA GLY A 146 -18.20 -22.44 -26.40
C GLY A 146 -19.18 -21.51 -25.67
N MET A 147 -18.70 -20.67 -24.74
CA MET A 147 -19.55 -19.76 -23.95
C MET A 147 -19.62 -18.36 -24.59
N THR A 148 -20.19 -18.27 -25.78
CA THR A 148 -20.31 -17.03 -26.58
C THR A 148 -21.09 -15.91 -25.88
N CYS A 149 -22.05 -16.21 -24.99
CA CYS A 149 -22.77 -15.15 -24.26
C CYS A 149 -21.91 -14.48 -23.16
N VAL A 150 -21.00 -15.23 -22.52
CA VAL A 150 -20.11 -14.73 -21.45
C VAL A 150 -18.93 -13.96 -22.05
N ALA A 151 -18.40 -14.42 -23.19
CA ALA A 151 -17.39 -13.67 -23.94
C ALA A 151 -17.94 -12.32 -24.46
N ASN A 152 -19.21 -12.27 -24.89
CA ASN A 152 -19.84 -11.02 -25.33
C ASN A 152 -20.23 -10.09 -24.16
N TYR A 153 -20.59 -10.64 -22.99
CA TYR A 153 -20.86 -9.84 -21.79
C TYR A 153 -19.57 -9.32 -21.16
N GLY A 154 -18.50 -10.13 -21.14
CA GLY A 154 -17.14 -9.70 -20.79
C GLY A 154 -16.59 -8.66 -21.75
N LYS A 155 -16.79 -8.81 -23.08
CA LYS A 155 -16.47 -7.77 -24.08
C LYS A 155 -17.31 -6.51 -23.93
N ARG A 156 -18.56 -6.58 -23.45
CA ARG A 156 -19.37 -5.39 -23.12
C ARG A 156 -18.92 -4.70 -21.83
N LEU A 157 -18.56 -5.45 -20.79
CA LEU A 157 -17.99 -4.90 -19.56
C LEU A 157 -16.60 -4.29 -19.81
N MET A 158 -15.71 -5.02 -20.49
CA MET A 158 -14.34 -4.56 -20.83
C MET A 158 -14.31 -3.50 -21.93
N GLY A 159 -15.22 -3.58 -22.90
CA GLY A 159 -15.45 -2.53 -23.90
C GLY A 159 -16.02 -1.27 -23.25
N GLY A 160 -16.89 -1.46 -22.24
CA GLY A 160 -17.29 -0.43 -21.30
C GLY A 160 -16.08 0.17 -20.59
N TYR A 161 -15.21 -0.63 -19.94
CA TYR A 161 -14.02 -0.14 -19.19
C TYR A 161 -13.03 0.73 -20.00
N ASN A 162 -13.04 0.72 -21.34
CA ASN A 162 -12.19 1.65 -22.11
C ASN A 162 -12.79 3.06 -22.22
N GLU A 163 -14.11 3.22 -22.15
CA GLU A 163 -14.81 4.51 -22.10
C GLU A 163 -15.18 4.86 -20.64
N PHE A 164 -15.71 3.90 -19.88
CA PHE A 164 -15.95 3.96 -18.44
C PHE A 164 -14.66 4.16 -17.65
N GLY A 165 -13.51 3.59 -18.03
CA GLY A 165 -12.27 3.77 -17.27
C GLY A 165 -11.86 5.25 -17.19
N ILE A 166 -12.09 6.02 -18.25
CA ILE A 166 -11.78 7.45 -18.26
C ILE A 166 -12.76 8.24 -17.37
N GLU A 167 -14.04 7.85 -17.28
CA GLU A 167 -14.97 8.43 -16.30
C GLU A 167 -14.76 7.89 -14.87
N PHE A 168 -14.35 6.64 -14.70
CA PHE A 168 -14.11 5.95 -13.42
C PHE A 168 -12.88 6.52 -12.70
N PHE A 169 -11.89 7.02 -13.45
CA PHE A 169 -10.71 7.69 -12.92
C PHE A 169 -10.87 9.22 -12.78
N ASN A 170 -11.92 9.81 -13.36
CA ASN A 170 -12.23 11.24 -13.23
C ASN A 170 -13.45 11.54 -12.34
N ALA A 171 -14.28 10.53 -12.05
CA ALA A 171 -15.37 10.63 -11.10
C ALA A 171 -14.82 10.54 -9.67
N PRO A 172 -15.37 11.32 -8.73
CA PRO A 172 -15.07 11.14 -7.33
C PRO A 172 -15.40 9.70 -6.88
N TYR A 173 -14.51 9.08 -6.10
CA TYR A 173 -14.63 7.69 -5.63
C TYR A 173 -16.03 7.35 -5.06
N TYR A 174 -16.71 8.32 -4.43
CA TYR A 174 -18.05 8.16 -3.90
C TYR A 174 -19.15 7.97 -4.96
N GLU A 175 -19.02 8.52 -6.18
CA GLU A 175 -20.00 8.30 -7.26
C GLU A 175 -19.88 6.91 -7.84
N VAL A 176 -18.65 6.39 -7.91
CA VAL A 176 -18.38 5.02 -8.32
C VAL A 176 -18.93 4.06 -7.27
N TYR A 177 -18.67 4.32 -5.98
CA TYR A 177 -19.22 3.57 -4.87
C TYR A 177 -20.76 3.59 -4.85
N ALA A 178 -21.39 4.76 -5.01
CA ALA A 178 -22.86 4.90 -5.06
C ALA A 178 -23.48 4.19 -6.26
N LYS A 179 -22.85 4.22 -7.45
CA LYS A 179 -23.32 3.50 -8.63
C LYS A 179 -23.18 1.99 -8.49
N VAL A 180 -22.09 1.51 -7.89
CA VAL A 180 -21.90 0.09 -7.59
C VAL A 180 -22.92 -0.37 -6.55
N ASN A 181 -23.11 0.36 -5.45
CA ASN A 181 -24.13 0.05 -4.44
C ASN A 181 -25.55 0.03 -5.04
N ASN A 182 -25.95 1.05 -5.81
CA ASN A 182 -27.28 1.08 -6.42
C ASN A 182 -27.53 -0.10 -7.37
N LEU A 183 -26.49 -0.60 -8.07
CA LEU A 183 -26.61 -1.79 -8.91
C LEU A 183 -26.84 -3.09 -8.12
N PHE A 184 -26.37 -3.15 -6.86
CA PHE A 184 -26.53 -4.31 -5.99
C PHE A 184 -27.87 -4.30 -5.22
N PHE A 185 -28.41 -3.12 -4.88
CA PHE A 185 -29.62 -3.00 -4.08
C PHE A 185 -30.93 -2.93 -4.88
N GLU A 186 -30.90 -2.72 -6.20
CA GLU A 186 -32.12 -2.75 -7.03
C GLU A 186 -32.70 -4.16 -7.22
N THR A 187 -31.96 -5.22 -6.91
CA THR A 187 -32.49 -6.59 -6.90
C THR A 187 -33.06 -6.91 -5.51
N ASN A 188 -34.34 -6.61 -5.29
CA ASN A 188 -35.14 -6.86 -4.08
C ASN A 188 -35.31 -8.36 -3.69
N ASP A 189 -34.40 -9.25 -4.07
CA ASP A 189 -34.50 -10.67 -3.80
C ASP A 189 -33.45 -11.07 -2.76
N THR A 190 -33.85 -11.12 -1.48
CA THR A 190 -33.00 -11.50 -0.33
C THR A 190 -32.95 -13.02 -0.09
N SER A 191 -33.46 -13.83 -1.03
CA SER A 191 -33.58 -15.29 -0.87
C SER A 191 -32.30 -16.10 -1.14
N TRP A 192 -31.11 -15.47 -1.19
CA TRP A 192 -29.86 -16.12 -1.62
C TRP A 192 -29.09 -16.89 -0.54
N PHE A 193 -29.56 -16.88 0.71
CA PHE A 193 -28.87 -17.49 1.85
C PHE A 193 -29.65 -18.65 2.46
N VAL A 194 -29.61 -19.82 1.81
CA VAL A 194 -29.80 -21.10 2.51
C VAL A 194 -28.76 -22.07 1.99
N MET A 195 -27.67 -22.25 2.74
CA MET A 195 -26.86 -23.47 2.65
C MET A 195 -27.47 -24.53 3.56
N ASP A 196 -27.62 -25.71 2.99
CA ASP A 196 -28.24 -26.93 3.53
C ASP A 196 -27.92 -27.18 5.03
N SER A 197 -28.96 -27.16 5.85
CA SER A 197 -28.96 -27.15 7.32
C SER A 197 -28.69 -28.53 7.95
N GLY A 198 -27.63 -29.20 7.51
CA GLY A 198 -27.36 -30.57 7.91
C GLY A 198 -26.62 -30.72 9.25
N LYS A 199 -25.47 -30.06 9.44
CA LYS A 199 -24.54 -30.31 10.57
C LYS A 199 -23.54 -29.17 10.82
N THR A 200 -24.00 -27.96 11.11
CA THR A 200 -23.13 -26.82 11.44
C THR A 200 -23.53 -26.18 12.75
N GLU A 201 -23.20 -26.83 13.86
CA GLU A 201 -23.00 -26.13 15.11
C GLU A 201 -21.60 -25.50 15.08
N ASN A 202 -21.56 -24.16 15.19
CA ASN A 202 -20.36 -23.32 15.35
C ASN A 202 -19.50 -23.02 14.10
N PHE A 203 -20.12 -22.60 13.00
CA PHE A 203 -19.43 -21.86 11.93
C PHE A 203 -19.98 -20.44 11.82
N ALA A 204 -19.46 -19.53 12.66
CA ALA A 204 -19.51 -18.10 12.38
C ALA A 204 -18.26 -17.75 11.57
N ILE A 205 -18.33 -17.96 10.25
CA ILE A 205 -17.50 -17.19 9.32
C ILE A 205 -18.41 -16.03 8.95
N PHE A 206 -18.01 -14.82 9.35
CA PHE A 206 -18.71 -13.55 9.14
C PHE A 206 -19.70 -13.66 7.98
N SER A 207 -20.99 -13.80 8.30
CA SER A 207 -22.01 -13.66 7.28
C SER A 207 -22.01 -12.20 6.84
N SER A 208 -22.51 -11.92 5.65
CA SER A 208 -22.75 -10.54 5.17
C SER A 208 -23.73 -9.74 6.06
N GLU A 209 -24.21 -10.34 7.15
CA GLU A 209 -25.04 -9.73 8.18
C GLU A 209 -24.23 -9.33 9.43
N ASP A 210 -22.98 -9.78 9.57
CA ASP A 210 -22.05 -9.34 10.62
C ASP A 210 -21.40 -8.01 10.21
N GLU A 211 -22.20 -6.94 10.21
CA GLU A 211 -21.78 -5.54 9.96
C GLU A 211 -20.66 -5.05 10.92
N ASN A 212 -20.18 -5.89 11.84
CA ASN A 212 -19.29 -5.53 12.94
C ASN A 212 -18.02 -6.38 13.07
N ALA A 213 -17.58 -7.08 12.01
CA ALA A 213 -16.29 -7.79 12.00
C ALA A 213 -15.11 -6.90 12.43
N ALA A 214 -15.14 -5.62 12.03
CA ALA A 214 -14.14 -4.63 12.44
C ALA A 214 -14.18 -4.36 13.95
N MET A 215 -15.37 -4.17 14.52
CA MET A 215 -15.54 -3.94 15.95
C MET A 215 -15.16 -5.17 16.77
N TYR A 216 -15.38 -6.38 16.25
CA TYR A 216 -14.90 -7.61 16.87
C TYR A 216 -13.36 -7.63 16.96
N ILE A 217 -12.65 -7.34 15.86
CA ILE A 217 -11.18 -7.29 15.87
C ILE A 217 -10.68 -6.18 16.80
N ASN A 218 -11.30 -5.01 16.74
CA ASN A 218 -11.03 -3.88 17.63
C ASN A 218 -11.12 -4.30 19.10
N ASN A 219 -12.26 -4.86 19.52
CA ASN A 219 -12.50 -5.23 20.91
C ASN A 219 -11.57 -6.36 21.35
N ALA A 220 -11.36 -7.37 20.50
CA ALA A 220 -10.44 -8.47 20.82
C ALA A 220 -9.00 -7.98 21.03
N LEU A 221 -8.54 -7.01 20.24
CA LEU A 221 -7.21 -6.42 20.40
C LEU A 221 -7.13 -5.51 21.62
N VAL A 222 -8.16 -4.70 21.88
CA VAL A 222 -8.26 -3.87 23.09
C VAL A 222 -8.20 -4.74 24.34
N ASP A 223 -9.04 -5.77 24.41
CA ASP A 223 -9.08 -6.71 25.54
C ASP A 223 -7.72 -7.40 25.72
N TRP A 224 -7.12 -7.88 24.63
CA TRP A 224 -5.80 -8.51 24.66
C TRP A 224 -4.71 -7.56 25.17
N LEU A 225 -4.63 -6.33 24.65
CA LEU A 225 -3.64 -5.34 25.09
C LEU A 225 -3.81 -5.04 26.58
N PHE A 226 -5.04 -4.81 26.98
CA PHE A 226 -5.36 -4.34 28.31
C PHE A 226 -5.26 -5.44 29.38
N ASP A 227 -5.48 -6.71 29.02
CA ASP A 227 -5.26 -7.84 29.92
C ASP A 227 -3.78 -8.17 30.11
N ASN A 228 -2.97 -8.02 29.04
CA ASN A 228 -1.52 -8.22 29.13
C ASN A 228 -0.79 -7.02 29.76
N TYR A 229 -1.36 -5.81 29.64
CA TYR A 229 -0.79 -4.57 30.16
C TYR A 229 -1.82 -3.75 30.95
N PRO A 230 -2.13 -4.12 32.20
CA PRO A 230 -3.15 -3.44 33.00
C PRO A 230 -2.89 -1.94 33.23
N LYS A 231 -1.65 -1.46 33.11
CA LYS A 231 -1.33 -0.03 33.17
C LYS A 231 -2.00 0.77 32.05
N LEU A 232 -2.19 0.17 30.86
CA LEU A 232 -2.89 0.81 29.75
C LEU A 232 -4.33 1.16 30.13
N LYS A 233 -5.04 0.22 30.79
CA LYS A 233 -6.41 0.41 31.31
C LYS A 233 -6.52 1.62 32.26
N GLN A 234 -5.46 1.90 33.02
CA GLN A 234 -5.43 2.94 34.06
C GLN A 234 -4.97 4.32 33.55
N SER A 235 -4.64 4.44 32.27
CA SER A 235 -4.13 5.70 31.70
C SER A 235 -5.18 6.81 31.80
N SER A 236 -4.72 8.04 31.99
CA SER A 236 -5.60 9.20 32.09
C SER A 236 -6.17 9.63 30.73
N THR A 237 -5.44 9.39 29.64
CA THR A 237 -5.81 9.77 28.28
C THR A 237 -5.46 8.68 27.26
N ALA A 238 -6.11 8.67 26.10
CA ALA A 238 -5.75 7.74 25.02
C ALA A 238 -4.36 8.01 24.42
N ILE A 239 -3.88 9.26 24.43
CA ILE A 239 -2.51 9.59 24.01
C ILE A 239 -1.50 8.93 24.95
N GLU A 240 -1.74 8.97 26.26
CA GLU A 240 -0.90 8.28 27.25
C GLU A 240 -0.89 6.76 27.00
N VAL A 241 -2.03 6.15 26.61
CA VAL A 241 -2.06 4.74 26.20
C VAL A 241 -1.12 4.49 25.02
N SER A 242 -1.21 5.29 23.95
CA SER A 242 -0.31 5.15 22.78
C SER A 242 1.16 5.34 23.14
N GLN A 243 1.49 6.27 24.05
CA GLN A 243 2.85 6.47 24.55
C GLN A 243 3.35 5.27 25.35
N ILE A 244 2.53 4.71 26.24
CA ILE A 244 2.92 3.50 26.98
C ILE A 244 3.11 2.32 26.02
N ILE A 245 2.24 2.14 25.01
CA ILE A 245 2.44 1.10 23.96
C ILE A 245 3.79 1.31 23.27
N GLN A 246 4.17 2.55 22.95
CA GLN A 246 5.48 2.88 22.39
C GLN A 246 6.64 2.57 23.36
N GLU A 247 6.47 2.74 24.67
CA GLU A 247 7.51 2.40 25.66
C GLU A 247 7.67 0.88 25.83
N VAL A 248 6.56 0.14 25.86
CA VAL A 248 6.55 -1.31 26.11
C VAL A 248 6.53 -2.16 24.84
N PHE A 249 6.66 -1.56 23.65
CA PHE A 249 6.45 -2.28 22.38
C PHE A 249 7.38 -3.48 22.21
N GLN A 250 8.60 -3.44 22.78
CA GLN A 250 9.53 -4.57 22.73
C GLN A 250 8.97 -5.79 23.46
N GLU A 251 8.29 -5.57 24.59
CA GLU A 251 7.61 -6.64 25.33
C GLU A 251 6.40 -7.17 24.51
N ILE A 252 5.63 -6.26 23.90
CA ILE A 252 4.48 -6.61 23.05
C ILE A 252 4.93 -7.48 21.88
N ASP A 253 6.01 -7.08 21.21
CA ASP A 253 6.64 -7.80 20.09
C ASP A 253 7.11 -9.20 20.51
N GLN A 254 7.66 -9.35 21.72
CA GLN A 254 8.04 -10.66 22.26
C GLN A 254 6.83 -11.57 22.51
N ILE A 255 5.72 -11.02 23.01
CA ILE A 255 4.49 -11.80 23.20
C ILE A 255 3.92 -12.23 21.83
N PHE A 256 3.90 -11.34 20.84
CA PHE A 256 3.48 -11.70 19.48
C PHE A 256 4.38 -12.77 18.88
N THR A 257 5.71 -12.63 19.00
CA THR A 257 6.68 -13.64 18.55
C THR A 257 6.42 -15.00 19.21
N ARG A 258 6.12 -15.01 20.51
CA ARG A 258 5.73 -16.23 21.24
C ARG A 258 4.42 -16.82 20.72
N HIS A 259 3.40 -16.01 20.46
CA HIS A 259 2.15 -16.50 19.87
C HIS A 259 2.35 -17.07 18.46
N LEU A 260 3.16 -16.41 17.64
CA LEU A 260 3.55 -16.89 16.32
C LEU A 260 4.28 -18.24 16.40
N SER A 261 5.10 -18.47 17.43
CA SER A 261 5.82 -19.73 17.63
C SER A 261 4.90 -20.94 17.84
N PHE A 262 3.69 -20.73 18.38
CA PHE A 262 2.68 -21.78 18.55
C PHE A 262 1.88 -22.07 17.27
N LEU A 263 1.97 -21.21 16.25
CA LEU A 263 1.31 -21.48 14.98
C LEU A 263 1.97 -22.67 14.27
N PRO A 264 1.20 -23.52 13.57
CA PRO A 264 1.77 -24.65 12.85
C PRO A 264 2.80 -24.18 11.80
N ASN A 265 3.92 -24.89 11.68
CA ASN A 265 4.93 -24.62 10.64
C ASN A 265 4.42 -24.94 9.23
N ASN A 266 3.38 -25.77 9.13
CA ASN A 266 2.77 -26.22 7.89
C ASN A 266 1.42 -25.54 7.66
N VAL A 267 1.39 -24.21 7.65
CA VAL A 267 0.27 -23.50 7.03
C VAL A 267 0.33 -23.83 5.54
N GLN A 268 -0.57 -24.70 5.08
CA GLN A 268 -0.81 -24.95 3.67
C GLN A 268 -2.04 -24.15 3.29
N PHE A 269 -1.88 -23.28 2.31
CA PHE A 269 -3.01 -22.72 1.60
C PHE A 269 -3.22 -23.55 0.34
N ASP A 270 -4.44 -24.05 0.16
CA ASP A 270 -4.83 -24.85 -0.99
C ASP A 270 -5.17 -23.94 -2.17
N TYR A 271 -4.16 -23.62 -2.95
CA TYR A 271 -4.23 -22.63 -4.03
C TYR A 271 -3.86 -23.21 -5.41
N GLY A 272 -3.52 -24.50 -5.53
CA GLY A 272 -3.02 -25.11 -6.78
C GLY A 272 -1.55 -24.77 -7.12
N ASP A 273 -1.06 -25.28 -8.26
CA ASP A 273 0.39 -25.35 -8.59
C ASP A 273 1.10 -24.00 -8.72
N LEU A 274 0.48 -22.97 -9.32
CA LEU A 274 1.07 -21.64 -9.47
C LEU A 274 1.34 -20.97 -8.11
N LEU A 275 0.59 -21.38 -7.09
CA LEU A 275 0.67 -20.85 -5.74
C LEU A 275 1.59 -21.66 -4.81
N SER A 276 2.22 -22.72 -5.30
CA SER A 276 3.29 -23.44 -4.57
C SER A 276 4.48 -22.52 -4.23
N LYS A 277 4.85 -21.61 -5.15
CA LYS A 277 5.88 -20.59 -4.93
C LYS A 277 5.46 -19.56 -3.89
N LYS A 278 4.23 -19.02 -4.01
CA LYS A 278 3.66 -18.08 -3.02
C LYS A 278 3.62 -18.71 -1.62
N ASN A 279 3.20 -19.98 -1.53
CA ASN A 279 3.21 -20.74 -0.27
C ASN A 279 4.61 -20.87 0.34
N ALA A 280 5.65 -21.08 -0.46
CA ALA A 280 7.03 -21.12 0.03
C ALA A 280 7.46 -19.77 0.61
N VAL A 281 7.13 -18.66 -0.06
CA VAL A 281 7.40 -17.30 0.42
C VAL A 281 6.66 -17.02 1.72
N ILE A 282 5.36 -17.31 1.81
CA ILE A 282 4.58 -17.09 3.04
C ILE A 282 5.14 -17.92 4.19
N LYS A 283 5.49 -19.19 3.95
CA LYS A 283 6.15 -20.03 4.95
C LYS A 283 7.47 -19.43 5.43
N ASN A 284 8.26 -18.86 4.52
CA ASN A 284 9.52 -18.21 4.85
C ASN A 284 9.29 -16.94 5.67
N MET A 285 8.36 -16.08 5.27
CA MET A 285 7.98 -14.90 6.05
C MET A 285 7.48 -15.27 7.45
N MET A 286 6.62 -16.29 7.57
CA MET A 286 6.14 -16.80 8.86
C MET A 286 7.28 -17.38 9.70
N LYS A 287 8.21 -18.11 9.09
CA LYS A 287 9.40 -18.63 9.79
C LYS A 287 10.25 -17.49 10.35
N ASN A 288 10.45 -16.44 9.56
CA ASN A 288 11.21 -15.25 9.97
C ASN A 288 10.50 -14.48 11.10
N LEU A 289 9.18 -14.31 11.02
CA LEU A 289 8.39 -13.69 12.09
C LEU A 289 8.44 -14.45 13.41
N LYS A 290 8.65 -15.77 13.38
CA LYS A 290 8.84 -16.59 14.59
C LYS A 290 10.23 -16.45 15.21
N ASN A 291 11.20 -15.89 14.50
CA ASN A 291 12.55 -15.73 14.99
C ASN A 291 12.73 -14.31 15.54
N GLU A 292 12.81 -14.19 16.87
CA GLU A 292 12.93 -12.90 17.56
C GLU A 292 14.12 -12.07 17.07
N SER A 293 15.26 -12.72 16.79
CA SER A 293 16.47 -12.06 16.28
C SER A 293 16.32 -11.52 14.85
N GLU A 294 15.24 -11.85 14.16
CA GLU A 294 14.94 -11.40 12.79
C GLU A 294 13.84 -10.33 12.78
N ASN A 295 13.19 -10.08 13.93
CA ASN A 295 12.03 -9.19 14.03
C ASN A 295 12.40 -7.69 14.14
N HIS A 296 13.69 -7.36 13.98
CA HIS A 296 14.17 -5.96 14.01
C HIS A 296 13.47 -5.06 12.98
N VAL A 297 13.04 -5.61 11.84
CA VAL A 297 12.33 -4.85 10.81
C VAL A 297 10.99 -4.34 11.31
N VAL A 298 10.20 -5.18 11.99
CA VAL A 298 8.92 -4.77 12.58
C VAL A 298 9.16 -3.67 13.60
N ARG A 299 10.15 -3.84 14.48
CA ARG A 299 10.50 -2.82 15.48
C ARG A 299 10.82 -1.47 14.85
N LYS A 300 11.62 -1.45 13.79
CA LYS A 300 11.96 -0.22 13.07
C LYS A 300 10.75 0.43 12.42
N VAL A 301 9.88 -0.37 11.81
CA VAL A 301 8.66 0.16 11.17
C VAL A 301 7.69 0.70 12.21
N VAL A 302 7.51 0.03 13.35
CA VAL A 302 6.69 0.53 14.47
C VAL A 302 7.17 1.90 14.96
N LEU A 303 8.49 2.08 15.12
CA LEU A 303 9.06 3.37 15.49
C LEU A 303 8.82 4.45 14.42
N LEU A 304 8.91 4.09 13.13
CA LEU A 304 8.60 5.00 12.03
C LEU A 304 7.11 5.36 11.94
N GLU A 305 6.21 4.43 12.30
CA GLU A 305 4.77 4.68 12.38
C GLU A 305 4.47 5.69 13.50
N TYR A 306 5.12 5.59 14.66
CA TYR A 306 5.05 6.62 15.71
C TYR A 306 5.63 7.96 15.26
N GLU A 307 6.80 8.01 14.62
CA GLU A 307 7.38 9.25 14.05
C GLU A 307 6.40 9.90 13.05
N ALA A 308 5.78 9.08 12.19
CA ALA A 308 4.76 9.55 11.26
C ALA A 308 3.56 10.15 12.00
N ARG A 309 3.15 9.55 13.12
CA ARG A 309 2.01 10.02 13.91
C ARG A 309 2.26 11.30 14.68
N GLU A 310 3.41 11.41 15.34
CA GLU A 310 3.82 12.65 16.03
C GLU A 310 3.97 13.83 15.06
N SER A 311 4.37 13.56 13.81
CA SER A 311 4.50 14.58 12.77
C SER A 311 3.24 14.76 11.91
N ASN A 312 2.17 14.01 12.17
CA ASN A 312 0.95 13.90 11.36
C ASN A 312 1.23 13.73 9.85
N LYS A 313 2.14 12.82 9.53
CA LYS A 313 2.50 12.40 8.18
C LYS A 313 1.98 10.98 7.92
N ALA A 314 1.85 10.65 6.65
CA ALA A 314 1.60 9.29 6.21
C ALA A 314 2.93 8.55 6.01
N LEU A 315 2.95 7.26 6.34
CA LEU A 315 4.08 6.39 6.09
C LEU A 315 3.77 5.49 4.89
N ILE A 316 4.65 5.45 3.90
CA ILE A 316 4.65 4.39 2.87
C ILE A 316 6.02 3.74 2.83
N LEU A 317 6.06 2.46 2.48
CA LEU A 317 7.26 1.63 2.61
C LEU A 317 7.67 1.04 1.26
N ARG A 318 8.97 0.97 1.01
CA ARG A 318 9.54 0.25 -0.14
C ARG A 318 10.53 -0.78 0.37
N GLY A 319 10.23 -2.04 0.10
CA GLY A 319 11.24 -3.09 0.14
C GLY A 319 12.11 -3.01 -1.11
N THR A 320 13.43 -3.23 -0.98
CA THR A 320 14.31 -3.32 -2.16
C THR A 320 15.01 -4.67 -2.21
N SER A 321 15.11 -5.24 -3.41
CA SER A 321 16.05 -6.33 -3.66
C SER A 321 17.38 -5.73 -4.10
N PHE A 322 18.51 -6.29 -3.65
CA PHE A 322 19.85 -5.86 -4.08
C PHE A 322 20.08 -5.99 -5.59
N HIS A 323 19.21 -6.72 -6.29
CA HIS A 323 19.29 -6.96 -7.72
C HIS A 323 18.68 -5.84 -8.57
N GLU A 324 18.05 -4.84 -7.96
CA GLU A 324 17.38 -3.77 -8.68
C GLU A 324 18.28 -2.52 -8.85
N PHE A 325 18.82 -2.42 -10.08
CA PHE A 325 19.30 -1.25 -10.85
C PHE A 325 20.80 -0.89 -10.88
N GLN A 326 21.37 -1.09 -12.08
CA GLN A 326 22.46 -0.27 -12.61
C GLN A 326 21.88 1.06 -13.11
N ILE A 327 22.32 2.18 -12.53
CA ILE A 327 22.17 3.47 -13.20
C ILE A 327 23.34 3.57 -14.19
N GLY A 328 23.03 3.52 -15.49
CA GLY A 328 24.01 3.66 -16.56
C GLY A 328 24.52 5.09 -16.66
N LEU A 329 25.36 5.52 -15.71
CA LEU A 329 26.15 6.75 -15.80
C LEU A 329 27.56 6.44 -16.32
N GLY A 330 27.66 6.04 -17.59
CA GLY A 330 28.94 5.86 -18.28
C GLY A 330 29.84 4.75 -17.71
N GLN A 331 31.06 4.65 -18.25
CA GLN A 331 31.99 3.52 -18.10
C GLN A 331 32.62 3.32 -16.70
N LYS A 332 32.02 3.86 -15.62
CA LYS A 332 32.50 3.66 -14.24
C LYS A 332 31.44 2.94 -13.38
N PRO A 333 31.89 2.13 -12.41
CA PRO A 333 31.24 0.87 -12.06
C PRO A 333 29.96 1.08 -11.26
N LYS A 334 28.95 0.26 -11.59
CA LYS A 334 27.92 -0.30 -10.70
C LYS A 334 27.75 0.46 -9.37
N GLN A 335 27.24 1.69 -9.41
CA GLN A 335 26.70 2.30 -8.20
C GLN A 335 25.42 1.54 -7.87
N GLN A 336 25.49 0.70 -6.83
CA GLN A 336 24.32 0.09 -6.20
C GLN A 336 23.59 1.19 -5.44
N ILE A 337 22.79 1.98 -6.15
CA ILE A 337 21.88 2.94 -5.53
C ILE A 337 20.55 2.23 -5.42
N LEU A 338 19.86 2.41 -4.28
CA LEU A 338 18.58 1.78 -4.00
C LEU A 338 17.67 1.77 -5.22
N ALA A 339 17.12 0.58 -5.43
CA ALA A 339 16.15 0.29 -6.44
C ALA A 339 14.95 1.24 -6.42
N GLY A 340 14.49 1.64 -7.61
CA GLY A 340 13.30 2.48 -7.75
C GLY A 340 13.56 3.96 -7.46
N THR A 341 14.70 4.48 -7.91
CA THR A 341 15.02 5.92 -7.86
C THR A 341 14.96 6.57 -9.25
N THR A 342 14.67 5.79 -10.30
CA THR A 342 14.89 6.22 -11.68
C THR A 342 13.68 6.37 -12.58
N ILE A 343 12.41 6.09 -12.29
CA ILE A 343 11.21 6.22 -13.19
C ILE A 343 11.35 5.97 -14.74
N PHE A 344 12.45 5.43 -15.26
CA PHE A 344 12.71 5.06 -16.65
C PHE A 344 13.26 3.63 -16.79
N GLU A 345 12.61 2.82 -17.61
CA GLU A 345 13.13 1.51 -18.00
C GLU A 345 13.70 1.59 -19.41
N GLU A 346 14.90 1.03 -19.57
CA GLU A 346 15.48 0.84 -20.89
C GLU A 346 14.78 -0.34 -21.59
N GLN A 347 14.23 -0.10 -22.78
CA GLN A 347 13.56 -1.15 -23.56
C GLN A 347 14.56 -2.23 -24.00
N LYS A 348 14.76 -3.25 -23.16
CA LYS A 348 15.71 -4.36 -23.40
C LYS A 348 15.38 -5.20 -24.64
N ASN A 349 14.12 -5.19 -25.09
CA ASN A 349 13.61 -6.18 -26.04
C ASN A 349 13.42 -5.70 -27.49
N LYS A 350 13.88 -4.50 -27.87
CA LYS A 350 13.73 -4.02 -29.26
C LYS A 350 15.01 -3.84 -30.06
N PHE A 351 16.17 -3.91 -29.42
CA PHE A 351 17.44 -3.76 -30.10
C PHE A 351 18.36 -4.91 -29.70
N SER A 352 18.33 -5.99 -30.47
CA SER A 352 19.29 -7.09 -30.42
C SER A 352 20.71 -6.67 -30.84
N ASP A 353 20.92 -5.39 -31.12
CA ASP A 353 22.17 -4.89 -31.63
C ASP A 353 23.13 -4.55 -30.49
N GLN A 354 24.32 -5.14 -30.61
CA GLN A 354 25.57 -4.88 -29.88
C GLN A 354 26.07 -3.42 -29.99
N SER A 355 25.17 -2.48 -30.28
CA SER A 355 25.44 -1.06 -30.32
C SER A 355 25.97 -0.58 -28.96
N PRO A 356 27.06 0.23 -28.97
CA PRO A 356 27.72 0.68 -27.74
C PRO A 356 26.70 1.36 -26.81
N GLN A 357 26.88 1.17 -25.50
CA GLN A 357 26.04 1.74 -24.44
C GLN A 357 25.74 3.22 -24.71
N MET A 358 24.57 3.47 -25.29
CA MET A 358 24.13 4.82 -25.59
C MET A 358 23.97 5.59 -24.26
N PRO A 359 24.52 6.82 -24.14
CA PRO A 359 24.34 7.63 -22.93
C PRO A 359 22.86 7.88 -22.63
N PHE A 360 22.51 7.99 -21.35
CA PHE A 360 21.12 8.17 -20.90
C PHE A 360 20.44 9.37 -21.59
N GLU A 361 21.15 10.48 -21.76
CA GLU A 361 20.66 11.70 -22.40
C GLU A 361 20.29 11.46 -23.87
N GLN A 362 21.05 10.60 -24.56
CA GLN A 362 20.76 10.24 -25.94
C GLN A 362 19.56 9.28 -26.00
N LYS A 363 19.47 8.27 -25.12
CA LYS A 363 18.30 7.39 -25.02
C LYS A 363 17.02 8.18 -24.74
N TYR A 364 17.09 9.15 -23.85
CA TYR A 364 15.99 10.06 -23.54
C TYR A 364 15.59 10.90 -24.76
N LYS A 365 16.56 11.51 -25.47
CA LYS A 365 16.31 12.29 -26.70
C LYS A 365 15.67 11.45 -27.81
N GLU A 366 16.13 10.21 -27.96
CA GLU A 366 15.61 9.26 -28.95
C GLU A 366 14.29 8.60 -28.51
N LYS A 367 13.71 9.00 -27.37
CA LYS A 367 12.47 8.44 -26.80
C LYS A 367 12.54 6.92 -26.62
N LYS A 368 13.73 6.40 -26.29
CA LYS A 368 14.00 4.98 -26.01
C LYS A 368 13.81 4.60 -24.54
N LEU A 369 13.42 5.56 -23.70
CA LEU A 369 13.13 5.35 -22.29
C LEU A 369 11.61 5.30 -22.09
N THR A 370 11.12 4.22 -21.50
CA THR A 370 9.72 4.10 -21.10
C THR A 370 9.57 4.61 -19.67
N PRO A 371 8.67 5.56 -19.38
CA PRO A 371 8.40 5.94 -18.00
C PRO A 371 7.81 4.75 -17.22
N TYR A 372 8.19 4.58 -15.96
CA TYR A 372 7.67 3.53 -15.07
C TYR A 372 7.18 4.08 -13.73
N SER A 373 6.33 3.30 -13.07
CA SER A 373 5.82 3.56 -11.73
C SER A 373 6.51 2.65 -10.71
N ILE A 374 6.89 3.21 -9.56
CA ILE A 374 7.47 2.49 -8.43
C ILE A 374 6.33 2.13 -7.48
N SER A 375 6.27 0.87 -7.03
CA SER A 375 5.27 0.39 -6.08
C SER A 375 5.79 0.48 -4.64
N PHE A 376 4.91 0.88 -3.72
CA PHE A 376 5.13 0.95 -2.28
C PHE A 376 4.07 0.12 -1.55
N GLY A 377 4.45 -0.48 -0.43
CA GLY A 377 3.48 -0.98 0.54
C GLY A 377 2.88 0.17 1.33
N ASN A 378 1.57 0.14 1.53
CA ASN A 378 0.88 1.04 2.45
C ASN A 378 1.06 0.63 3.91
N SER A 379 1.52 -0.60 4.14
CA SER A 379 1.88 -1.14 5.43
C SER A 379 3.00 -2.17 5.24
N LEU A 380 3.57 -2.68 6.35
CA LEU A 380 4.65 -3.66 6.31
C LEU A 380 4.18 -5.00 5.74
N PHE A 381 2.95 -5.41 6.06
CA PHE A 381 2.39 -6.71 5.69
C PHE A 381 1.31 -6.64 4.60
N ALA A 382 1.12 -5.50 3.94
CA ALA A 382 0.24 -5.42 2.77
C ALA A 382 0.58 -6.52 1.75
N GLY A 383 -0.41 -7.28 1.31
CA GLY A 383 -0.26 -8.41 0.37
C GLY A 383 0.29 -9.69 0.99
N PHE A 384 0.52 -9.77 2.31
CA PHE A 384 1.15 -10.94 2.95
C PHE A 384 0.51 -12.28 2.55
N VAL A 385 -0.82 -12.32 2.41
CA VAL A 385 -1.56 -13.56 2.19
C VAL A 385 -1.73 -13.89 0.71
N LEU A 386 -2.19 -12.95 -0.13
CA LEU A 386 -2.51 -13.23 -1.54
C LEU A 386 -1.44 -12.78 -2.53
N ASP A 387 -0.56 -11.87 -2.14
CA ASP A 387 0.48 -11.27 -2.98
C ASP A 387 1.79 -11.04 -2.24
N ALA A 388 2.33 -12.15 -1.70
CA ALA A 388 3.55 -12.11 -0.89
C ALA A 388 4.77 -11.52 -1.62
N PHE A 389 4.78 -11.50 -2.96
CA PHE A 389 5.83 -10.87 -3.76
C PHE A 389 5.69 -9.35 -3.85
N ALA A 390 4.58 -8.79 -3.40
CA ALA A 390 4.39 -7.35 -3.28
C ALA A 390 4.45 -6.88 -1.80
N CYS A 391 4.60 -7.82 -0.86
CA CYS A 391 4.74 -7.56 0.56
C CYS A 391 6.12 -6.95 0.87
N VAL A 392 6.13 -5.79 1.54
CA VAL A 392 7.39 -5.09 1.89
C VAL A 392 8.25 -5.93 2.83
N TYR A 393 7.62 -6.60 3.80
CA TYR A 393 8.31 -7.47 4.74
C TYR A 393 9.13 -8.56 4.04
N HIS A 394 8.60 -9.18 2.99
CA HIS A 394 9.29 -10.19 2.20
C HIS A 394 10.66 -9.70 1.70
N PHE A 395 10.71 -8.50 1.13
CA PHE A 395 11.95 -7.91 0.60
C PHE A 395 12.90 -7.48 1.71
N LEU A 396 12.39 -6.89 2.79
CA LEU A 396 13.22 -6.44 3.91
C LEU A 396 13.85 -7.62 4.68
N MET A 397 13.21 -8.79 4.66
CA MET A 397 13.81 -10.01 5.21
C MET A 397 14.86 -10.65 4.29
N GLY A 398 15.09 -10.09 3.10
CA GLY A 398 16.20 -10.48 2.24
C GLY A 398 16.12 -11.92 1.77
N GLU A 399 14.96 -12.36 1.26
CA GLU A 399 14.78 -13.73 0.82
C GLU A 399 15.97 -14.18 -0.03
N ARG A 400 16.69 -15.18 0.49
CA ARG A 400 17.86 -15.81 -0.12
C ARG A 400 17.39 -16.69 -1.27
N SER A 401 16.72 -16.11 -2.26
CA SER A 401 16.28 -16.82 -3.44
C SER A 401 17.51 -17.48 -4.07
N SER A 402 17.55 -18.81 -4.01
CA SER A 402 18.52 -19.74 -4.62
C SER A 402 19.85 -20.07 -3.91
N GLY A 403 20.09 -19.64 -2.67
CA GLY A 403 21.20 -20.17 -1.86
C GLY A 403 22.62 -19.98 -2.43
N LYS A 404 22.84 -19.02 -3.33
CA LYS A 404 24.11 -18.88 -4.04
C LYS A 404 24.87 -17.56 -3.87
N VAL A 405 24.29 -16.55 -3.23
CA VAL A 405 25.03 -15.31 -2.93
C VAL A 405 24.49 -14.77 -1.61
N GLU A 406 25.33 -14.74 -0.58
CA GLU A 406 25.04 -13.86 0.56
C GLU A 406 25.08 -12.43 0.01
N PRO A 407 24.00 -11.65 0.18
CA PRO A 407 24.05 -10.26 -0.27
C PRO A 407 25.20 -9.57 0.45
N LEU A 408 25.94 -8.73 -0.27
CA LEU A 408 27.12 -8.02 0.25
C LEU A 408 26.78 -7.14 1.47
N LEU A 409 25.50 -6.81 1.64
CA LEU A 409 24.91 -6.00 2.71
C LEU A 409 23.61 -6.65 3.19
N LYS A 410 23.19 -6.38 4.43
CA LYS A 410 21.87 -6.80 4.93
C LYS A 410 20.74 -6.14 4.14
N ALA A 411 19.69 -6.90 3.83
CA ALA A 411 18.53 -6.41 3.07
C ALA A 411 18.04 -5.06 3.58
N ALA A 412 17.88 -4.15 2.63
CA ALA A 412 17.54 -2.76 2.88
C ALA A 412 16.27 -2.38 2.13
N GLY A 413 15.59 -1.38 2.64
CA GLY A 413 14.51 -0.68 1.97
C GLY A 413 14.42 0.72 2.52
N TYR A 414 13.34 1.42 2.21
CA TYR A 414 13.16 2.76 2.74
C TYR A 414 11.70 3.09 3.02
N ALA A 415 11.51 3.93 4.02
CA ALA A 415 10.25 4.55 4.37
C ALA A 415 10.21 5.98 3.82
N LEU A 416 9.01 6.43 3.48
CA LEU A 416 8.73 7.81 3.10
C LEU A 416 7.65 8.39 3.99
N LEU A 417 7.96 9.55 4.57
CA LEU A 417 7.01 10.35 5.33
C LEU A 417 6.37 11.40 4.40
N ILE A 418 5.08 11.22 4.12
CA ILE A 418 4.31 12.07 3.21
C ILE A 418 3.48 13.06 4.03
N ASN A 419 3.56 14.34 3.71
CA ASN A 419 2.69 15.35 4.28
C ASN A 419 1.24 15.09 3.81
N LYS A 420 0.34 14.73 4.73
CA LYS A 420 -1.05 14.34 4.42
C LYS A 420 -1.82 15.49 3.77
N LYS A 421 -1.69 16.72 4.29
CA LYS A 421 -2.35 17.91 3.73
C LYS A 421 -1.85 18.24 2.34
N GLU A 422 -0.53 18.30 2.16
CA GLU A 422 0.08 18.53 0.84
C GLU A 422 -0.33 17.44 -0.17
N TYR A 423 -0.47 16.20 0.29
CA TYR A 423 -0.99 15.11 -0.51
C TYR A 423 -2.45 15.33 -0.94
N VAL A 424 -3.35 15.65 0.00
CA VAL A 424 -4.77 15.88 -0.32
C VAL A 424 -4.96 17.11 -1.23
N GLU A 425 -4.14 18.15 -1.06
CA GLU A 425 -4.25 19.38 -1.84
C GLU A 425 -3.62 19.28 -3.24
N SER A 426 -2.51 18.56 -3.38
CA SER A 426 -1.68 18.59 -4.61
C SER A 426 -1.22 17.23 -5.12
N GLY A 427 -1.57 16.13 -4.43
CA GLY A 427 -0.97 14.81 -4.64
C GLY A 427 0.52 14.79 -4.28
N ASN A 428 0.95 15.68 -3.38
CA ASN A 428 2.36 15.92 -3.04
C ASN A 428 3.17 16.21 -4.30
N ASN A 429 2.82 17.33 -4.96
CA ASN A 429 3.31 17.68 -6.29
C ASN A 429 3.03 16.59 -7.35
N ARG A 430 1.90 15.88 -7.22
CA ARG A 430 1.52 14.73 -8.05
C ARG A 430 2.65 13.72 -8.21
N LEU A 431 3.40 13.47 -7.13
CA LEU A 431 4.45 12.46 -7.11
C LEU A 431 3.89 11.08 -6.81
N PHE A 432 2.82 11.01 -6.01
CA PHE A 432 2.31 9.75 -5.49
C PHE A 432 0.82 9.56 -5.77
N PHE A 433 0.44 8.31 -6.02
CA PHE A 433 -0.92 7.81 -5.90
C PHE A 433 -0.96 6.91 -4.66
N ILE A 434 -1.87 7.15 -3.73
CA ILE A 434 -2.06 6.35 -2.53
C ILE A 434 -3.51 5.88 -2.54
N PRO A 435 -3.77 4.57 -2.65
CA PRO A 435 -5.13 4.08 -2.69
C PRO A 435 -5.78 4.28 -1.30
N PRO A 436 -7.05 4.71 -1.25
CA PRO A 436 -7.82 4.83 -0.02
C PRO A 436 -8.24 3.42 0.42
N LEU A 437 -7.30 2.67 0.99
CA LEU A 437 -7.50 1.28 1.39
C LEU A 437 -7.09 1.06 2.84
N ALA A 438 -7.95 0.40 3.61
CA ALA A 438 -7.68 0.01 4.99
C ALA A 438 -6.62 -1.10 5.09
N SER A 439 -5.89 -1.15 6.20
CA SER A 439 -4.75 -2.06 6.39
C SER A 439 -5.14 -3.54 6.36
N ILE A 440 -6.31 -3.93 6.89
CA ILE A 440 -6.80 -5.32 6.77
C ILE A 440 -7.05 -5.67 5.32
N ALA A 441 -7.73 -4.80 4.58
CA ALA A 441 -7.97 -5.04 3.15
C ALA A 441 -6.62 -5.15 2.41
N ALA A 442 -5.65 -4.30 2.72
CA ALA A 442 -4.31 -4.38 2.15
C ALA A 442 -3.57 -5.68 2.50
N LEU A 443 -3.67 -6.18 3.74
CA LEU A 443 -3.07 -7.44 4.21
C LEU A 443 -3.46 -8.65 3.36
N PHE A 444 -4.73 -8.69 2.94
CA PHE A 444 -5.30 -9.77 2.13
C PHE A 444 -5.44 -9.43 0.64
N ALA A 445 -5.07 -8.22 0.21
CA ALA A 445 -5.22 -7.83 -1.18
C ALA A 445 -4.21 -8.52 -2.10
N SER A 446 -4.52 -8.52 -3.39
CA SER A 446 -3.60 -8.95 -4.45
C SER A 446 -3.60 -8.01 -5.64
N GLY A 447 -2.48 -8.00 -6.36
CA GLY A 447 -2.29 -7.20 -7.55
C GLY A 447 -2.07 -5.72 -7.26
N GLU A 448 -2.12 -4.92 -8.31
CA GLU A 448 -1.52 -3.60 -8.27
C GLU A 448 -2.37 -2.50 -7.59
N PHE A 449 -3.63 -2.82 -7.26
CA PHE A 449 -4.65 -1.85 -6.82
C PHE A 449 -4.54 -1.41 -5.35
N PHE A 450 -3.83 -2.16 -4.51
CA PHE A 450 -3.70 -1.84 -3.09
C PHE A 450 -2.40 -1.11 -2.73
N HIS A 451 -1.49 -0.94 -3.70
CA HIS A 451 -0.21 -0.30 -3.50
C HIS A 451 -0.25 1.21 -3.73
N ALA A 452 0.36 1.97 -2.83
CA ALA A 452 0.81 3.31 -3.17
C ALA A 452 1.87 3.23 -4.27
N ARG A 453 1.95 4.26 -5.11
CA ARG A 453 2.79 4.30 -6.30
C ARG A 453 3.35 5.66 -6.59
N THR A 454 4.48 5.73 -7.29
CA THR A 454 4.82 6.97 -8.00
C THR A 454 3.94 7.17 -9.22
N ILE A 455 3.52 8.40 -9.46
CA ILE A 455 2.82 8.79 -10.68
C ILE A 455 3.84 8.89 -11.81
N ALA A 456 3.59 8.21 -12.94
CA ALA A 456 4.49 8.27 -14.09
C ALA A 456 4.30 9.58 -14.88
N ALA A 457 5.40 10.22 -15.24
CA ALA A 457 5.40 11.39 -16.11
C ALA A 457 5.58 11.01 -17.59
N THR A 458 4.91 11.72 -18.49
CA THR A 458 5.03 11.52 -19.94
C THR A 458 5.21 12.81 -20.72
N LEU A 459 5.92 12.73 -21.86
CA LEU A 459 6.04 13.80 -22.84
C LEU A 459 4.79 13.80 -23.74
N ILE A 460 3.75 14.54 -23.36
CA ILE A 460 2.56 14.67 -24.21
C ILE A 460 2.90 15.52 -25.45
N GLN A 461 2.88 14.90 -26.64
CA GLN A 461 2.92 15.60 -27.93
C GLN A 461 1.65 15.36 -28.77
N SER A 462 0.84 14.35 -28.46
CA SER A 462 -0.46 14.10 -29.06
C SER A 462 -1.27 13.23 -28.10
N ALA A 463 -2.60 13.23 -28.23
CA ALA A 463 -3.55 12.50 -27.39
C ALA A 463 -3.50 10.95 -27.56
N GLN A 464 -2.32 10.36 -27.74
CA GLN A 464 -2.17 8.90 -27.80
C GLN A 464 -2.09 8.31 -26.39
N LYS A 465 -2.88 7.25 -26.18
CA LYS A 465 -2.86 6.41 -24.98
C LYS A 465 -1.50 5.71 -24.89
N ILE A 466 -0.83 5.81 -23.73
CA ILE A 466 0.48 5.18 -23.48
C ILE A 466 0.29 4.08 -22.45
N ASN A 467 0.85 2.89 -22.73
CA ASN A 467 0.92 1.81 -21.75
C ASN A 467 2.16 2.01 -20.85
N VAL A 468 1.97 1.90 -19.55
CA VAL A 468 3.05 1.95 -18.55
C VAL A 468 3.15 0.59 -17.86
N GLU A 469 4.39 0.11 -17.74
CA GLU A 469 4.73 -1.15 -17.07
C GLU A 469 5.18 -0.87 -15.63
N GLY A 470 4.91 -1.81 -14.71
CA GLY A 470 5.34 -1.76 -13.31
C GLY A 470 6.57 -2.63 -13.07
N ILE A 471 7.39 -2.28 -12.05
CA ILE A 471 8.66 -2.96 -11.72
C ILE A 471 8.51 -4.48 -11.52
N LEU A 472 7.31 -4.95 -11.13
CA LEU A 472 7.04 -6.37 -10.86
C LEU A 472 5.91 -6.97 -11.72
N ALA A 473 5.33 -6.19 -12.63
CA ALA A 473 4.19 -6.64 -13.41
C ALA A 473 4.34 -6.29 -14.90
N HIS A 474 4.52 -7.33 -15.73
CA HIS A 474 4.51 -7.26 -17.20
C HIS A 474 3.11 -7.02 -17.79
N VAL A 475 2.17 -6.51 -17.00
CA VAL A 475 0.79 -6.26 -17.40
C VAL A 475 0.56 -4.75 -17.33
N PRO A 476 -0.04 -4.12 -18.36
CA PRO A 476 -0.38 -2.71 -18.33
C PRO A 476 -1.48 -2.44 -17.29
N PHE A 477 -1.27 -1.47 -16.40
CA PHE A 477 -2.27 -1.02 -15.44
C PHE A 477 -2.64 0.45 -15.65
N GLY A 478 -3.84 0.84 -15.20
CA GLY A 478 -4.29 2.21 -15.19
C GLY A 478 -3.50 3.05 -14.19
N ILE A 479 -2.35 3.57 -14.63
CA ILE A 479 -1.56 4.54 -13.86
C ILE A 479 -1.96 5.94 -14.30
N PHE A 480 -2.16 6.84 -13.34
CA PHE A 480 -2.33 8.26 -13.62
C PHE A 480 -1.06 8.79 -14.29
N LEU A 481 -1.18 9.23 -15.53
CA LEU A 481 -0.09 9.90 -16.24
C LEU A 481 -0.16 11.39 -15.96
N ILE A 482 0.95 11.97 -15.54
CA ILE A 482 1.05 13.43 -15.53
C ILE A 482 1.79 13.93 -16.76
N SER A 483 1.24 14.98 -17.36
CA SER A 483 1.96 15.78 -18.35
C SER A 483 3.02 16.61 -17.64
N ARG A 484 4.19 16.01 -17.43
CA ARG A 484 5.38 16.66 -16.88
C ARG A 484 6.57 16.16 -17.67
N ASP A 485 7.57 17.01 -17.87
CA ASP A 485 8.85 16.55 -18.40
C ASP A 485 9.39 15.43 -17.49
N PRO A 486 9.67 14.23 -18.02
CA PRO A 486 10.07 13.11 -17.16
C PRO A 486 11.39 13.33 -16.39
N LEU A 487 12.32 14.16 -16.89
CA LEU A 487 13.55 14.50 -16.15
C LEU A 487 13.23 15.43 -14.98
N GLN A 488 12.32 16.39 -15.19
CA GLN A 488 11.83 17.22 -14.10
C GLN A 488 11.11 16.38 -13.04
N HIS A 489 10.31 15.39 -13.45
CA HIS A 489 9.65 14.48 -12.52
C HIS A 489 10.68 13.66 -11.73
N ALA A 490 11.67 13.08 -12.40
CA ALA A 490 12.73 12.32 -11.74
C ALA A 490 13.50 13.19 -10.73
N ALA A 491 13.87 14.43 -11.09
CA ALA A 491 14.51 15.36 -10.18
C ALA A 491 13.66 15.67 -8.94
N LEU A 492 12.35 15.91 -9.11
CA LEU A 492 11.43 16.16 -8.00
C LEU A 492 11.33 14.95 -7.07
N PHE A 493 11.23 13.75 -7.64
CA PHE A 493 11.15 12.52 -6.87
C PHE A 493 12.44 12.23 -6.10
N SER A 494 13.62 12.31 -6.75
CA SER A 494 14.92 12.13 -6.06
C SER A 494 15.12 13.15 -4.93
N ASN A 495 14.71 14.41 -5.14
CA ASN A 495 14.76 15.44 -4.11
C ASN A 495 13.81 15.12 -2.95
N PHE A 496 12.62 14.58 -3.25
CA PHE A 496 11.70 14.12 -2.22
C PHE A 496 12.29 12.97 -1.40
N LEU A 497 12.89 11.96 -2.06
CA LEU A 497 13.57 10.84 -1.40
C LEU A 497 14.73 11.32 -0.52
N ALA A 498 15.57 12.23 -1.01
CA ALA A 498 16.70 12.77 -0.25
C ALA A 498 16.25 13.46 1.06
N LYS A 499 15.10 14.14 1.04
CA LYS A 499 14.58 14.89 2.18
C LYS A 499 13.73 14.06 3.14
N ASN A 500 12.94 13.13 2.61
CA ASN A 500 11.89 12.43 3.37
C ASN A 500 12.15 10.93 3.52
N GLY A 501 13.21 10.40 2.89
CA GLY A 501 13.62 9.01 2.99
C GLY A 501 14.17 8.65 4.36
N ARG A 502 13.75 7.49 4.87
CA ARG A 502 14.32 6.81 6.03
C ARG A 502 14.79 5.44 5.58
N LEU A 503 16.08 5.13 5.75
CA LEU A 503 16.58 3.80 5.43
C LEU A 503 16.07 2.79 6.46
N ILE A 504 15.63 1.63 5.99
CA ILE A 504 15.27 0.49 6.83
C ILE A 504 16.23 -0.64 6.46
N GLN A 505 17.11 -1.02 7.38
CA GLN A 505 18.00 -2.18 7.23
C GLN A 505 17.56 -3.29 8.16
N SER A 506 17.60 -4.55 7.71
CA SER A 506 17.36 -5.70 8.59
C SER A 506 18.51 -5.91 9.59
N GLY A 507 18.19 -6.52 10.72
CA GLY A 507 19.13 -6.83 11.80
C GLY A 507 19.39 -5.69 12.80
N ASP A 508 20.16 -6.04 13.85
CA ASP A 508 20.56 -5.15 14.93
C ASP A 508 21.63 -4.14 14.51
N GLU A 509 21.34 -2.85 14.64
CA GLU A 509 22.22 -1.75 14.25
C GLU A 509 23.45 -1.63 15.16
N SER A 510 23.37 -2.11 16.40
CA SER A 510 24.55 -2.13 17.28
C SER A 510 25.63 -3.08 16.76
N LEU A 511 25.22 -4.07 15.97
CA LEU A 511 26.09 -5.07 15.34
C LEU A 511 26.46 -4.71 13.89
N PHE A 512 26.01 -3.56 13.38
CA PHE A 512 26.37 -3.14 12.03
C PHE A 512 27.85 -2.77 11.93
N THR A 513 28.47 -3.23 10.85
CA THR A 513 29.77 -2.77 10.39
C THR A 513 29.74 -1.27 10.07
N GLN A 514 30.90 -0.63 9.99
CA GLN A 514 30.96 0.78 9.61
C GLN A 514 30.39 1.02 8.21
N GLU A 515 30.63 0.09 7.27
CA GLU A 515 30.07 0.15 5.91
C GLU A 515 28.53 0.12 5.92
N GLU A 516 27.91 -0.75 6.73
CA GLU A 516 26.47 -0.81 6.88
C GLU A 516 25.88 0.45 7.53
N LYS A 517 26.60 1.07 8.49
CA LYS A 517 26.19 2.34 9.13
C LYS A 517 26.29 3.52 8.16
N ASP A 518 27.36 3.56 7.37
CA ASP A 518 27.60 4.61 6.38
C ASP A 518 26.63 4.49 5.18
N PHE A 519 26.04 3.31 4.96
CA PHE A 519 25.15 3.04 3.84
C PHE A 519 23.97 4.02 3.76
N ALA A 520 23.39 4.40 4.90
CA ALA A 520 22.32 5.41 4.95
C ALA A 520 22.76 6.76 4.36
N HIS A 521 23.95 7.23 4.76
CA HIS A 521 24.51 8.48 4.28
C HIS A 521 24.88 8.38 2.79
N VAL A 522 25.43 7.25 2.34
CA VAL A 522 25.74 6.99 0.93
C VAL A 522 24.48 7.09 0.07
N ILE A 523 23.37 6.50 0.52
CA ILE A 523 22.08 6.56 -0.17
C ILE A 523 21.55 7.99 -0.25
N GLN A 524 21.52 8.70 0.88
CA GLN A 524 21.02 10.08 0.92
C GLN A 524 21.83 11.00 0.00
N LYS A 525 23.17 10.88 0.04
CA LYS A 525 24.06 11.61 -0.86
C LYS A 525 23.80 11.25 -2.32
N ALA A 526 23.66 9.96 -2.65
CA ALA A 526 23.35 9.53 -4.00
C ALA A 526 22.01 10.10 -4.52
N GLN A 527 21.00 10.23 -3.66
CA GLN A 527 19.75 10.90 -4.03
C GLN A 527 19.93 12.39 -4.29
N ALA A 528 20.74 13.08 -3.47
CA ALA A 528 21.06 14.49 -3.71
C ALA A 528 21.83 14.68 -5.04
N ASP A 529 22.85 13.85 -5.29
CA ASP A 529 23.63 13.87 -6.53
C ASP A 529 22.74 13.59 -7.77
N ALA A 530 21.73 12.71 -7.64
CA ALA A 530 20.77 12.42 -8.71
C ALA A 530 19.91 13.64 -9.08
N VAL A 531 19.55 14.49 -8.10
CA VAL A 531 18.82 15.74 -8.35
C VAL A 531 19.63 16.66 -9.25
N GLU A 532 20.90 16.88 -8.91
CA GLU A 532 21.81 17.72 -9.69
C GLU A 532 21.99 17.18 -11.11
N PHE A 533 22.13 15.85 -11.24
CA PHE A 533 22.23 15.18 -12.53
C PHE A 533 21.02 15.45 -13.43
N TYR A 534 19.80 15.18 -12.96
CA TYR A 534 18.59 15.36 -13.78
C TYR A 534 18.35 16.84 -14.15
N GLN A 535 18.66 17.77 -13.25
CA GLN A 535 18.62 19.20 -13.54
C GLN A 535 19.65 19.59 -14.62
N GLY A 536 20.86 19.05 -14.52
CA GLY A 536 21.92 19.21 -15.53
C GLY A 536 21.48 18.74 -16.91
N VAL A 537 20.94 17.53 -17.03
CA VAL A 537 20.45 16.98 -18.31
C VAL A 537 19.31 17.83 -18.90
N SER A 538 18.38 18.30 -18.04
CA SER A 538 17.27 19.17 -18.47
C SER A 538 17.79 20.50 -19.05
N SER A 539 18.81 21.10 -18.43
CA SER A 539 19.42 22.34 -18.92
C SER A 539 20.11 22.15 -20.29
N LEU A 540 20.80 21.02 -20.48
CA LEU A 540 21.45 20.65 -21.75
C LEU A 540 20.43 20.43 -22.86
N LYS A 541 19.30 19.76 -22.56
CA LYS A 541 18.18 19.58 -23.50
C LYS A 541 17.68 20.93 -24.01
N SER A 542 17.40 21.88 -23.10
CA SER A 542 16.93 23.22 -23.47
C SER A 542 17.90 23.96 -24.38
N ALA A 543 19.21 23.87 -24.10
CA ALA A 543 20.24 24.50 -24.92
C ALA A 543 20.35 23.88 -26.32
N LEU A 544 20.27 22.54 -26.41
CA LEU A 544 20.31 21.82 -27.68
C LEU A 544 19.05 22.05 -28.51
N ASP A 545 17.86 22.03 -27.92
CA ASP A 545 16.61 22.26 -28.64
C ASP A 545 16.59 23.67 -29.26
N LYS A 546 17.06 24.69 -28.52
CA LYS A 546 17.27 26.04 -29.06
C LYS A 546 18.24 26.05 -30.24
N LYS A 547 19.33 25.28 -30.18
CA LYS A 547 20.31 25.19 -31.28
C LYS A 547 19.71 24.50 -32.51
N VAL A 548 18.97 23.42 -32.34
CA VAL A 548 18.28 22.69 -33.43
C VAL A 548 17.21 23.58 -34.08
N GLU A 549 16.41 24.30 -33.28
CA GLU A 549 15.40 25.22 -33.76
C GLU A 549 16.02 26.39 -34.54
N ASN A 550 17.12 26.95 -34.06
CA ASN A 550 17.88 27.98 -34.79
C ASN A 550 18.44 27.46 -36.13
N VAL A 551 18.91 26.20 -36.18
CA VAL A 551 19.36 25.58 -37.43
C VAL A 551 18.19 25.35 -38.39
N ARG A 552 17.02 24.90 -37.89
CA ARG A 552 15.81 24.76 -38.70
C ARG A 552 15.36 26.09 -39.27
N ARG A 553 15.25 27.14 -38.46
CA ARG A 553 14.88 28.49 -38.91
C ARG A 553 15.82 29.03 -39.99
N ARG A 554 17.14 28.83 -39.83
CA ARG A 554 18.12 29.21 -40.85
C ARG A 554 17.93 28.44 -42.15
N LYS A 555 17.65 27.14 -42.09
CA LYS A 555 17.34 26.33 -43.29
C LYS A 555 16.05 26.80 -43.97
N THR A 556 14.98 27.03 -43.21
CA THR A 556 13.70 27.50 -43.77
C THR A 556 13.83 28.88 -44.39
N ALA A 557 14.57 29.80 -43.75
CA ALA A 557 14.85 31.13 -44.29
C ALA A 557 15.68 31.05 -45.59
N ALA A 558 16.68 30.17 -45.65
CA ALA A 558 17.48 29.96 -46.87
C ALA A 558 16.65 29.41 -48.04
N VAL A 559 15.71 28.50 -47.76
CA VAL A 559 14.79 27.95 -48.78
C VAL A 559 13.74 28.97 -49.23
N SER A 560 13.42 29.97 -48.40
CA SER A 560 12.44 31.03 -48.76
C SER A 560 13.05 32.16 -49.60
N LEU A 561 14.38 32.20 -49.71
CA LEU A 561 15.14 33.22 -50.46
C LEU A 561 15.59 32.70 -51.84
N THR A 562 15.32 31.44 -52.15
CA THR A 562 15.52 30.77 -53.44
C THR A 562 14.18 30.48 -54.08
#